data_AF-A0A956HRR2-F1
#
_entry.id   AF-A0A956HRR2-F1
#
_cell.length_a   1.000
_cell.length_b   1.000
_cell.length_c   1.000
_cell.angle_alpha   90.00
_cell.angle_beta   90.00
_cell.angle_gamma   90.00
#
_symmetry.space_group_name_H-M   'P 1'
#
loop_
_entity.id
_entity.type
_entity.pdbx_description
1 polymer ?
#
loop_
_entity_poly.entity_id
_entity_poly.type
_entity_poly.pdbx_seq_one_letter_code
_entity_poly.pdbx_strand_id
1 'polypeptide(L)'
;YDGVVATYESKDLGALRLAYAISIHKSQGSEFPAVLIPMLGEHHVMLRRNLLYTAITRARRLCVIVGDQRAIERAIRRADAARRWTGLAERLVAMVGI
;
A
#
# COMPACT_ATOMS: atom_id res chain seq x y z
N TYR A 1 -8.47 -17.64 13.03
CA TYR A 1 -8.64 -16.30 12.46
C TYR A 1 -9.88 -15.66 13.06
N ASP A 2 -9.81 -14.43 13.57
CA ASP A 2 -10.93 -13.71 14.20
C ASP A 2 -11.75 -14.55 15.20
N GLY A 3 -11.05 -15.18 16.16
CA GLY A 3 -11.67 -16.03 17.18
C GLY A 3 -12.00 -17.46 16.71
N VAL A 4 -11.97 -17.73 15.40
CA VAL A 4 -12.18 -19.07 14.85
C VAL A 4 -10.87 -19.86 14.90
N VAL A 5 -10.90 -21.04 15.53
CA VAL A 5 -9.78 -21.99 15.49
C VAL A 5 -9.83 -22.72 14.16
N ALA A 6 -8.72 -22.72 13.43
CA ALA A 6 -8.55 -23.45 12.19
C ALA A 6 -7.32 -24.34 12.29
N THR A 7 -7.48 -25.63 11.98
CA THR A 7 -6.39 -26.61 11.94
C THR A 7 -5.83 -26.67 10.52
N TYR A 8 -4.50 -26.63 10.40
CA TYR A 8 -3.80 -26.69 9.12
C TYR A 8 -2.97 -27.98 9.05
N GLU A 9 -3.00 -28.66 7.91
CA GLU A 9 -2.10 -29.77 7.64
C GLU A 9 -0.76 -29.27 7.10
N SER A 10 0.28 -30.11 7.15
CA SER A 10 1.63 -29.75 6.68
C SER A 10 1.66 -29.22 5.24
N LYS A 11 0.76 -29.71 4.38
CA LYS A 11 0.61 -29.28 2.97
C LYS A 11 0.10 -27.84 2.82
N ASP A 12 -0.64 -27.33 3.81
CA ASP A 12 -1.27 -26.01 3.77
C ASP A 12 -0.31 -24.92 4.29
N LEU A 13 0.75 -25.30 4.99
CA LEU A 13 1.70 -24.36 5.61
C LEU A 13 2.40 -23.46 4.58
N GLY A 14 2.56 -23.92 3.34
CA GLY A 14 3.14 -23.12 2.25
C GLY A 14 2.30 -21.90 1.86
N ALA A 15 1.00 -21.90 2.18
CA ALA A 15 0.11 -20.77 1.96
C ALA A 15 0.21 -19.71 3.07
N LEU A 16 0.84 -20.02 4.21
CA LEU A 16 1.00 -19.10 5.33
C LEU A 16 2.31 -18.34 5.24
N ARG A 17 2.28 -17.07 5.65
CA ARG A 17 3.47 -16.23 5.80
C ARG A 17 3.40 -15.45 7.10
N LEU A 18 4.56 -15.20 7.69
CA LEU A 18 4.70 -14.34 8.85
C LEU A 18 4.18 -12.93 8.51
N ALA A 19 3.46 -12.33 9.45
CA ALA A 19 2.81 -11.04 9.29
C ALA A 19 3.40 -9.95 10.22
N TYR A 20 4.63 -10.13 10.72
CA TYR A 20 5.32 -9.11 11.52
C TYR A 20 5.50 -7.79 10.75
N ALA A 21 5.67 -7.89 9.44
CA ALA A 21 5.63 -6.77 8.52
C ALA A 21 4.77 -7.16 7.30
N ILE A 22 3.95 -6.23 6.83
CA ILE A 22 3.08 -6.43 5.66
C ILE A 22 3.33 -5.33 4.64
N SER A 23 3.17 -5.66 3.37
CA SER A 23 3.26 -4.66 2.31
C SER A 23 2.07 -3.71 2.37
N ILE A 24 2.26 -2.48 1.90
CA ILE A 24 1.21 -1.45 1.84
C ILE A 24 0.00 -1.92 1.01
N HIS A 25 0.24 -2.74 -0.02
CA HIS A 25 -0.83 -3.33 -0.82
C HIS A 25 -1.66 -4.33 -0.02
N LYS A 26 -1.02 -5.17 0.82
CA LYS A 26 -1.74 -6.14 1.66
C LYS A 26 -2.48 -5.50 2.83
N SER A 27 -2.14 -4.27 3.19
CA SER A 27 -2.85 -3.50 4.23
C SER A 27 -3.99 -2.63 3.68
N GLN A 28 -4.28 -2.68 2.38
CA GLN A 28 -5.39 -1.93 1.80
C GLN A 28 -6.72 -2.35 2.44
N GLY A 29 -7.53 -1.36 2.84
CA GLY A 29 -8.77 -1.58 3.59
C GLY A 29 -8.62 -1.73 5.10
N SER A 30 -7.39 -1.96 5.60
CA SER A 30 -7.10 -2.09 7.03
C SER A 30 -6.45 -0.84 7.61
N GLU A 31 -6.67 -0.58 8.90
CA GLU A 31 -6.05 0.52 9.64
C GLU A 31 -5.54 0.04 10.99
N PHE A 32 -4.48 0.66 11.49
CA PHE A 32 -3.80 0.27 12.71
C PHE A 32 -3.58 1.48 13.63
N PRO A 33 -3.61 1.31 14.97
CA PRO A 33 -3.38 2.41 15.90
C PRO A 33 -2.05 3.15 15.65
N ALA A 34 -0.99 2.40 15.37
CA ALA A 34 0.33 2.92 15.03
C ALA A 34 0.93 2.15 13.84
N VAL A 35 1.62 2.85 12.94
CA VAL A 35 2.29 2.25 11.77
C VAL A 35 3.73 2.76 11.68
N LEU A 36 4.65 1.84 11.42
CA LEU A 36 6.05 2.14 11.10
C LEU A 36 6.27 1.89 9.60
N ILE A 37 6.78 2.91 8.89
CA ILE A 37 6.98 2.87 7.44
C ILE A 37 8.48 2.97 7.14
N PRO A 38 9.13 1.86 6.73
CA PRO A 38 10.52 1.91 6.29
C PRO A 38 10.61 2.53 4.87
N MET A 39 11.41 3.58 4.72
CA MET A 39 11.64 4.28 3.46
C MET A 39 13.14 4.33 3.13
N LEU A 40 13.60 3.30 2.42
CA LEU A 40 14.99 3.14 2.02
C LEU A 40 15.15 3.44 0.53
N GLY A 41 16.33 3.92 0.13
CA GLY A 41 16.62 4.18 -1.28
C GLY A 41 16.49 2.99 -2.22
N GLU A 42 16.74 1.78 -1.72
CA GLU A 42 16.69 0.52 -2.48
C GLU A 42 15.28 0.23 -3.04
N HIS A 43 14.23 0.71 -2.37
CA HIS A 43 12.83 0.56 -2.80
C HIS A 43 12.42 1.52 -3.94
N HIS A 44 13.38 2.05 -4.71
CA HIS A 44 13.19 3.13 -5.70
C HIS A 44 11.99 2.94 -6.66
N VAL A 45 11.69 1.72 -7.09
CA VAL A 45 10.52 1.42 -7.95
C VAL A 45 9.18 1.75 -7.27
N MET A 46 9.13 1.55 -5.95
CA MET A 46 7.94 1.72 -5.10
C MET A 46 7.86 3.11 -4.46
N LEU A 47 8.92 3.94 -4.52
CA LEU A 47 8.92 5.31 -4.01
C LEU A 47 8.02 6.21 -4.86
N ARG A 48 6.69 6.12 -4.66
CA ARG A 48 5.65 6.88 -5.37
C ARG A 48 4.73 7.56 -4.38
N ARG A 49 4.19 8.73 -4.76
CA ARG A 49 3.36 9.57 -3.88
C ARG A 49 2.10 8.83 -3.42
N ASN A 50 1.41 8.15 -4.32
CA ASN A 50 0.19 7.42 -4.01
C ASN A 50 0.43 6.25 -3.03
N LEU A 51 1.57 5.56 -3.16
CA LEU A 51 1.92 4.47 -2.25
C LEU A 51 2.26 4.99 -0.85
N LEU A 52 3.05 6.07 -0.77
CA LEU A 52 3.36 6.73 0.50
C LEU A 52 2.09 7.27 1.17
N TYR A 53 1.22 7.94 0.41
CA TYR A 53 -0.07 8.41 0.89
C TYR A 53 -0.91 7.26 1.45
N THR A 54 -1.02 6.15 0.70
CA THR A 54 -1.74 4.96 1.17
C THR A 54 -1.16 4.44 2.47
N ALA A 55 0.17 4.33 2.58
CA ALA A 55 0.85 3.89 3.80
C ALA A 55 0.54 4.77 5.01
N ILE A 56 0.59 6.09 4.84
CA ILE A 56 0.28 7.07 5.90
C ILE A 56 -1.17 6.90 6.36
N THR A 57 -2.13 6.73 5.44
CA THR A 57 -3.54 6.53 5.80
C THR A 57 -3.83 5.19 6.49
N ARG A 58 -2.86 4.27 6.59
CA ARG A 58 -3.04 3.06 7.40
C ARG A 58 -2.92 3.34 8.90
N ALA A 59 -2.34 4.48 9.30
CA ALA A 59 -2.17 4.88 10.69
C ALA A 59 -3.37 5.67 11.21
N ARG A 60 -3.94 5.25 12.36
CA ARG A 60 -5.04 5.97 13.03
C ARG A 60 -4.57 7.05 14.00
N ARG A 61 -3.47 6.82 14.71
CA ARG A 61 -2.99 7.71 15.80
C ARG A 61 -1.55 8.12 15.63
N LEU A 62 -0.67 7.20 15.23
CA LEU A 62 0.76 7.47 15.08
C LEU A 62 1.30 6.87 13.79
N CYS A 63 1.98 7.70 13.00
CA CYS A 63 2.72 7.27 11.82
C CYS A 63 4.20 7.63 12.03
N VAL A 64 5.07 6.63 12.05
CA VAL A 64 6.53 6.82 12.15
C VAL A 64 7.16 6.40 10.84
N ILE A 65 7.87 7.31 10.18
CA ILE A 65 8.63 7.02 8.97
C ILE A 65 10.09 6.87 9.35
N VAL A 66 10.71 5.75 8.96
CA VAL A 66 12.10 5.44 9.28
C VAL A 66 12.88 5.24 7.99
N GLY A 67 13.94 6.00 7.78
CA GLY A 67 14.82 5.83 6.62
C GLY A 67 15.34 7.14 6.05
N ASP A 68 15.65 7.14 4.75
CA ASP A 68 16.37 8.22 4.09
C ASP A 68 15.45 9.37 3.72
N GLN A 69 15.80 10.59 4.14
CA GLN A 69 15.08 11.80 3.72
C GLN A 69 14.99 11.94 2.19
N ARG A 70 16.05 11.56 1.47
CA ARG A 70 16.06 11.54 0.00
C ARG A 70 15.05 10.55 -0.59
N ALA A 71 14.78 9.42 0.08
CA ALA A 71 13.78 8.46 -0.38
C ALA A 71 12.36 9.01 -0.23
N ILE A 72 12.11 9.70 0.89
CA ILE A 72 10.85 10.41 1.15
C ILE A 72 10.62 11.49 0.08
N GLU A 73 11.61 12.35 -0.16
CA GLU A 73 11.51 13.41 -1.16
C GLU A 73 11.28 12.86 -2.58
N ARG A 74 11.97 11.78 -2.95
CA ARG A 74 11.72 11.10 -4.23
C ARG A 74 10.29 10.61 -4.33
N ALA A 75 9.78 9.94 -3.29
CA ALA A 75 8.41 9.45 -3.27
C ALA A 75 7.39 10.59 -3.40
N ILE A 76 7.61 11.72 -2.71
CA ILE A 76 6.72 12.88 -2.78
C ILE A 76 6.77 13.52 -4.16
N ARG A 77 7.96 13.69 -4.77
CA ARG A 77 8.09 14.30 -6.11
C ARG A 77 7.51 13.41 -7.21
N ARG A 78 7.54 12.10 -7.02
CA ARG A 78 7.10 11.10 -7.98
C ARG A 78 5.56 10.98 -8.02
N ALA A 79 4.95 11.89 -8.79
CA ALA A 79 3.50 12.01 -9.00
C ALA A 79 2.95 11.16 -10.15
N ASP A 80 3.80 10.45 -10.90
CA ASP A 80 3.38 9.48 -11.91
C ASP A 80 2.79 8.25 -11.21
N ALA A 81 1.57 8.40 -10.68
CA ALA A 81 0.63 7.30 -10.73
C ALA A 81 0.60 6.91 -12.21
N ALA A 82 1.15 5.75 -12.54
CA ALA A 82 1.30 5.28 -13.92
C ALA A 82 0.03 5.62 -14.69
N ARG A 83 0.16 6.40 -15.79
CA ARG A 83 -0.98 6.83 -16.60
C ARG A 83 -1.85 5.60 -16.85
N ARG A 84 -3.08 5.63 -16.34
CA ARG A 84 -3.99 4.50 -16.44
C ARG A 84 -4.59 4.52 -17.83
N TRP A 85 -4.20 3.57 -18.68
CA TRP A 85 -4.82 3.37 -19.98
C TRP A 85 -6.18 2.72 -19.77
N THR A 86 -7.25 3.51 -19.85
CA THR A 86 -8.63 3.08 -19.68
C THR A 86 -9.55 3.95 -20.53
N GLY A 87 -10.54 3.36 -21.18
CA GLY A 87 -11.56 4.07 -21.97
C GLY A 87 -12.82 4.45 -21.18
N LEU A 88 -12.81 4.24 -19.85
CA LEU A 88 -14.00 4.45 -19.03
C LEU A 88 -14.41 5.92 -18.98
N ALA A 89 -13.44 6.83 -18.88
CA ALA A 89 -13.71 8.26 -18.83
C ALA A 89 -14.39 8.74 -20.12
N GLU A 90 -13.86 8.33 -21.27
CA GLU A 90 -14.37 8.66 -22.59
C GLU A 90 -15.80 8.12 -22.78
N ARG A 91 -16.08 6.89 -22.32
CA ARG A 91 -17.42 6.30 -22.38
C ARG A 91 -18.42 7.04 -21.49
N LEU A 92 -18.01 7.48 -20.30
CA LEU A 92 -18.88 8.24 -19.39
C LEU A 92 -19.25 9.60 -19.98
N VAL A 93 -18.27 10.30 -20.57
CA VAL A 93 -18.51 11.59 -21.27
C VAL A 93 -19.51 11.39 -22.41
N ALA A 94 -19.30 10.39 -23.27
CA ALA A 94 -20.21 10.07 -24.37
C ALA A 94 -21.64 9.71 -23.91
N MET A 95 -21.82 9.10 -22.74
CA MET A 95 -23.14 8.75 -22.20
C MET A 95 -23.91 9.95 -21.64
N VAL A 96 -23.21 10.95 -21.09
CA VAL A 96 -23.83 12.13 -20.45
C VAL A 96 -24.12 13.24 -21.46
N GLY A 97 -23.61 13.12 -22.70
CA GLY A 97 -23.89 14.07 -23.79
C GLY A 97 -23.18 15.42 -23.64
N ILE A 98 -22.06 15.46 -22.88
CA ILE A 98 -21.11 16.58 -22.86
C ILE A 98 -19.99 16.28 -23.85
#